data_AF-A0AA42CRB1-F1
#
_entry.id   AF-A0AA42CRB1-F1
#
_cell.length_a   1.000
_cell.length_b   1.000
_cell.length_c   1.000
_cell.angle_alpha   90.00
_cell.angle_beta   90.00
_cell.angle_gamma   90.00
#
_symmetry.space_group_name_H-M   'P 1'
#
loop_
_entity.id
_entity.type
_entity.pdbx_description
1 polymer ?
#
loop_
_entity_poly.entity_id
_entity_poly.type
_entity_poly.pdbx_seq_one_letter_code
_entity_poly.pdbx_strand_id
1 'polypeptide(L)'
;MKSLLHLFTASALSIICGSTISHAASVNTIWVDNATNGPPIIQEYNLTTGALLDQITAPQGNNGRGIVQIGDDLYYTSANTGSVFEYNYVTNTDLGTVFTIPGSSGLSTIAYDGHSLYVGDYTGTNAVYKYSLGGTLQQTLHLANCTGFCDGLEYANGSLIENRSDGGNVYDKYDLSGNLIQSDFITSPTGSSTGIAFDGTHFYTDDVFSGGSVQIFDVNGNHTGQLAFTGQNYYLGEDLSVNYSVVIPSTVPLPPALPMFGAALLGLGAVGYGVKRKAKAASIA
;
A
#
# COMPACT_ATOMS: atom_id res chain seq x y z
N MET A 1 -45.41 50.35 41.03
CA MET A 1 -45.78 49.45 39.90
C MET A 1 -44.86 49.71 38.72
N LYS A 2 -43.90 48.80 38.49
CA LYS A 2 -43.37 48.35 37.19
C LYS A 2 -42.09 47.55 37.48
N SER A 3 -42.21 46.24 37.29
CA SER A 3 -41.12 45.27 37.24
C SER A 3 -40.20 45.61 36.06
N LEU A 4 -38.89 45.45 36.23
CA LEU A 4 -37.97 45.36 35.10
C LEU A 4 -36.94 44.25 35.34
N LEU A 5 -37.22 43.13 34.69
CA LEU A 5 -36.41 41.96 34.45
C LEU A 5 -35.52 42.23 33.22
N HIS A 6 -34.19 42.05 33.32
CA HIS A 6 -33.29 41.89 32.16
C HIS A 6 -32.21 40.88 32.59
N LEU A 7 -32.42 39.59 32.34
CA LEU A 7 -32.08 38.82 31.13
C LEU A 7 -30.55 38.72 30.91
N PHE A 8 -29.96 37.64 31.41
CA PHE A 8 -28.63 37.16 31.02
C PHE A 8 -28.71 36.51 29.64
N THR A 9 -28.02 37.06 28.64
CA THR A 9 -27.79 36.39 27.36
C THR A 9 -26.55 35.50 27.46
N ALA A 10 -26.77 34.18 27.50
CA ALA A 10 -25.70 33.20 27.28
C ALA A 10 -25.47 33.04 25.77
N SER A 11 -24.30 33.43 25.30
CA SER A 11 -23.87 33.17 23.92
C SER A 11 -23.45 31.71 23.80
N ALA A 12 -24.28 30.89 23.16
CA ALA A 12 -23.92 29.53 22.78
C ALA A 12 -22.96 29.56 21.58
N LEU A 13 -21.72 29.14 21.79
CA LEU A 13 -20.75 28.93 20.72
C LEU A 13 -21.03 27.57 20.09
N SER A 14 -21.76 27.56 18.97
CA SER A 14 -21.99 26.35 18.17
C SER A 14 -20.69 25.92 17.50
N ILE A 15 -20.06 24.87 18.01
CA ILE A 15 -18.98 24.17 17.32
C ILE A 15 -19.63 23.42 16.15
N ILE A 16 -19.51 23.98 14.96
CA ILE A 16 -19.82 23.27 13.72
C ILE A 16 -18.74 22.21 13.56
N CYS A 17 -19.06 20.97 13.97
CA CYS A 17 -18.25 19.80 13.62
C CYS A 17 -18.46 19.58 12.12
N GLY A 18 -17.61 20.20 11.31
CA GLY A 18 -17.57 19.95 9.88
C GLY A 18 -17.16 18.51 9.66
N SER A 19 -18.13 17.66 9.31
CA SER A 19 -17.85 16.36 8.71
C SER A 19 -17.16 16.63 7.38
N THR A 20 -15.83 16.52 7.35
CA THR A 20 -15.10 16.44 6.09
C THR A 20 -15.53 15.14 5.42
N ILE A 21 -16.36 15.25 4.41
CA ILE A 21 -16.54 14.16 3.44
C ILE A 21 -15.16 14.00 2.80
N SER A 22 -14.39 13.02 3.29
CA SER A 22 -13.18 12.58 2.63
C SER A 22 -13.62 12.03 1.28
N HIS A 23 -13.43 12.80 0.21
CA HIS A 23 -13.41 12.20 -1.12
C HIS A 23 -12.21 11.25 -1.08
N ALA A 24 -12.48 9.93 -1.12
CA ALA A 24 -11.43 8.98 -1.43
C ALA A 24 -10.79 9.44 -2.75
N ALA A 25 -9.48 9.66 -2.75
CA ALA A 25 -8.79 9.91 -4.00
C ALA A 25 -9.05 8.73 -4.94
N SER A 26 -9.18 8.97 -6.25
CA SER A 26 -9.36 7.87 -7.19
C SER A 26 -7.99 7.22 -7.46
N VAL A 27 -7.95 5.90 -7.44
CA VAL A 27 -6.83 5.13 -7.97
C VAL A 27 -6.85 5.26 -9.49
N ASN A 28 -5.75 5.72 -10.08
CA ASN A 28 -5.67 5.95 -11.52
C ASN A 28 -4.54 5.15 -12.18
N THR A 29 -3.73 4.44 -11.38
CA THR A 29 -2.58 3.66 -11.84
C THR A 29 -2.54 2.30 -11.18
N ILE A 30 -1.84 1.38 -11.84
CA ILE A 30 -1.59 0.02 -11.37
C ILE A 30 -0.14 -0.34 -11.69
N TRP A 31 0.53 -0.94 -10.73
CA TRP A 31 1.86 -1.49 -10.87
C TRP A 31 1.79 -2.98 -11.17
N VAL A 32 2.75 -3.44 -11.94
CA VAL A 32 2.95 -4.85 -12.32
C VAL A 32 4.40 -5.19 -12.02
N ASP A 33 4.65 -6.30 -11.31
CA ASP A 33 6.00 -6.89 -11.25
C ASP A 33 6.09 -8.10 -12.18
N ASN A 34 7.11 -8.09 -13.03
CA ASN A 34 7.23 -9.03 -14.14
C ASN A 34 8.23 -10.15 -13.84
N ALA A 35 7.83 -11.38 -14.18
CA ALA A 35 8.70 -12.55 -14.21
C ALA A 35 9.70 -12.47 -15.37
N THR A 36 10.90 -11.97 -15.06
CA THR A 36 12.00 -11.89 -16.02
C THR A 36 13.11 -12.89 -15.71
N ASN A 37 13.83 -13.35 -16.75
CA ASN A 37 15.13 -13.99 -16.56
C ASN A 37 16.20 -12.92 -16.30
N GLY A 38 16.14 -12.31 -15.11
CA GLY A 38 16.97 -11.18 -14.73
C GLY A 38 16.36 -10.38 -13.58
N PRO A 39 16.90 -9.18 -13.32
CA PRO A 39 16.34 -8.30 -12.29
C PRO A 39 14.85 -8.02 -12.55
N PRO A 40 14.02 -7.89 -11.49
CA PRO A 40 12.60 -7.58 -11.62
C PRO A 40 12.38 -6.32 -12.47
N ILE A 41 11.42 -6.38 -13.38
CA ILE A 41 10.96 -5.22 -14.15
C ILE A 41 9.60 -4.84 -13.62
N ILE A 42 9.52 -3.68 -12.97
CA ILE A 42 8.30 -3.17 -12.35
C ILE A 42 7.76 -2.05 -13.24
N GLN A 43 6.51 -2.15 -13.68
CA GLN A 43 5.91 -1.23 -14.65
C GLN A 43 4.64 -0.59 -14.10
N GLU A 44 4.51 0.73 -14.25
CA GLU A 44 3.29 1.46 -13.91
C GLU A 44 2.44 1.69 -15.16
N TYR A 45 1.16 1.37 -15.08
CA TYR A 45 0.20 1.61 -16.15
C TYR A 45 -0.93 2.51 -15.69
N ASN A 46 -1.45 3.30 -16.63
CA ASN A 46 -2.66 4.08 -16.44
C ASN A 46 -3.91 3.18 -16.49
N LEU A 47 -4.74 3.17 -15.45
CA LEU A 47 -5.94 2.32 -15.37
C LEU A 47 -7.11 2.78 -16.28
N THR A 48 -7.01 3.95 -16.91
CA THR A 48 -8.02 4.43 -17.87
C THR A 48 -7.62 4.12 -19.32
N THR A 49 -6.35 4.32 -19.66
CA THR A 49 -5.87 4.23 -21.04
C THR A 49 -5.05 2.98 -21.32
N GLY A 50 -4.55 2.31 -20.27
CA GLY A 50 -3.60 1.21 -20.37
C GLY A 50 -2.20 1.65 -20.81
N ALA A 51 -1.92 2.96 -20.89
CA ALA A 51 -0.59 3.44 -21.29
C ALA A 51 0.45 3.20 -20.18
N LEU A 52 1.63 2.70 -20.54
CA LEU A 52 2.80 2.66 -19.69
C LEU A 52 3.19 4.09 -19.27
N LEU A 53 3.31 4.30 -17.97
CA LEU A 53 3.68 5.57 -17.35
C LEU A 53 5.13 5.57 -16.88
N ASP A 54 5.55 4.47 -16.27
CA ASP A 54 6.91 4.32 -15.73
C ASP A 54 7.40 2.87 -15.79
N GLN A 55 8.72 2.70 -15.72
CA GLN A 55 9.37 1.40 -15.67
C GLN A 55 10.65 1.46 -14.83
N ILE A 56 10.73 0.54 -13.87
CA ILE A 56 11.86 0.37 -12.96
C ILE A 56 12.49 -0.98 -13.23
N THR A 57 13.82 -1.01 -13.38
CA THR A 57 14.59 -2.25 -13.23
C THR A 57 15.08 -2.30 -11.79
N ALA A 58 14.41 -3.11 -10.97
CA ALA A 58 14.73 -3.20 -9.55
C ALA A 58 16.12 -3.86 -9.38
N PRO A 59 16.99 -3.33 -8.50
CA PRO A 59 18.37 -3.81 -8.40
C PRO A 59 18.54 -5.10 -7.61
N GLN A 60 17.54 -5.45 -6.79
CA GLN A 60 17.55 -6.68 -5.98
C GLN A 60 16.61 -7.74 -6.57
N GLY A 61 16.94 -9.01 -6.33
CA GLY A 61 16.15 -10.14 -6.78
C GLY A 61 16.42 -10.54 -8.23
N ASN A 62 15.78 -11.62 -8.63
CA ASN A 62 15.71 -12.10 -10.01
C ASN A 62 14.36 -12.79 -10.20
N ASN A 63 13.74 -12.62 -11.37
CA ASN A 63 12.42 -13.18 -11.64
C ASN A 63 11.39 -12.60 -10.66
N GLY A 64 10.97 -11.36 -10.95
CA GLY A 64 10.01 -10.58 -10.16
C GLY A 64 8.70 -11.34 -9.94
N ARG A 65 8.05 -11.06 -8.81
CA ARG A 65 6.86 -11.78 -8.37
C ARG A 65 5.82 -10.80 -7.84
N GLY A 66 5.79 -10.61 -6.53
CA GLY A 66 4.86 -9.77 -5.80
C GLY A 66 5.21 -8.31 -5.84
N ILE A 67 4.20 -7.45 -5.82
CA ILE A 67 4.34 -5.99 -5.68
C ILE A 67 3.23 -5.43 -4.79
N VAL A 68 3.56 -4.47 -3.92
CA VAL A 68 2.62 -3.63 -3.17
C VAL A 68 3.10 -2.20 -3.20
N GLN A 69 2.22 -1.27 -3.58
CA GLN A 69 2.46 0.16 -3.46
C GLN A 69 1.84 0.72 -2.17
N ILE A 70 2.67 1.30 -1.31
CA ILE A 70 2.25 2.03 -0.11
C ILE A 70 2.76 3.47 -0.22
N GLY A 71 1.91 4.37 -0.70
CA GLY A 71 2.32 5.77 -0.88
C GLY A 71 3.37 5.88 -1.98
N ASP A 72 4.57 6.36 -1.63
CA ASP A 72 5.70 6.57 -2.55
C ASP A 72 6.64 5.35 -2.64
N ASP A 73 6.37 4.30 -1.84
CA ASP A 73 7.22 3.12 -1.74
C ASP A 73 6.56 1.91 -2.40
N LEU A 74 7.38 1.10 -3.04
CA LEU A 74 7.06 -0.18 -3.64
C LEU A 74 7.74 -1.29 -2.85
N TYR A 75 6.96 -2.17 -2.25
CA TYR A 75 7.43 -3.41 -1.64
C TYR A 75 7.31 -4.53 -2.66
N TYR A 76 8.39 -5.26 -2.90
CA TYR A 76 8.39 -6.29 -3.93
C TYR A 76 9.16 -7.53 -3.50
N THR A 77 8.90 -8.63 -4.18
CA THR A 77 9.47 -9.94 -3.89
C THR A 77 10.11 -10.55 -5.14
N SER A 78 10.65 -11.75 -5.01
CA SER A 78 11.35 -12.42 -6.11
C SER A 78 11.38 -13.93 -5.88
N ALA A 79 11.30 -14.67 -6.98
CA ALA A 79 11.17 -16.13 -6.97
C ALA A 79 12.39 -16.88 -6.41
N ASN A 80 13.54 -16.21 -6.25
CA ASN A 80 14.81 -16.87 -5.91
C ASN A 80 15.45 -16.38 -4.60
N THR A 81 14.68 -15.66 -3.78
CA THR A 81 15.12 -15.19 -2.47
C THR A 81 13.94 -15.14 -1.50
N GLY A 82 14.19 -15.47 -0.24
CA GLY A 82 13.22 -15.34 0.84
C GLY A 82 13.03 -13.89 1.34
N SER A 83 13.39 -12.88 0.55
CA SER A 83 13.47 -11.48 1.02
C SER A 83 12.40 -10.60 0.39
N VAL A 84 11.83 -9.72 1.21
CA VAL A 84 11.01 -8.59 0.77
C VAL A 84 11.92 -7.38 0.62
N PHE A 85 11.83 -6.70 -0.50
CA PHE A 85 12.61 -5.50 -0.82
C PHE A 85 11.71 -4.27 -0.85
N GLU A 86 12.31 -3.09 -0.72
CA GLU A 86 11.63 -1.82 -0.79
C GLU A 86 12.34 -0.87 -1.76
N TYR A 87 11.55 -0.15 -2.54
CA TYR A 87 12.02 0.80 -3.54
C TYR A 87 11.16 2.06 -3.50
N ASN A 88 11.77 3.23 -3.36
CA ASN A 88 11.06 4.49 -3.50
C ASN A 88 11.04 4.89 -4.97
N TYR A 89 9.87 4.85 -5.61
CA TYR A 89 9.76 5.11 -7.05
C TYR A 89 9.84 6.60 -7.39
N VAL A 90 9.46 7.47 -6.45
CA VAL A 90 9.50 8.94 -6.63
C VAL A 90 10.94 9.46 -6.64
N THR A 91 11.79 8.97 -5.74
CA THR A 91 13.21 9.33 -5.68
C THR A 91 14.10 8.37 -6.46
N ASN A 92 13.53 7.34 -7.09
CA ASN A 92 14.24 6.29 -7.83
C ASN A 92 15.39 5.68 -7.00
N THR A 93 15.06 5.27 -5.77
CA THR A 93 16.03 4.83 -4.75
C THR A 93 15.71 3.43 -4.26
N ASP A 94 16.71 2.54 -4.31
CA ASP A 94 16.67 1.23 -3.65
C ASP A 94 16.85 1.41 -2.14
N LEU A 95 15.85 0.96 -1.38
CA LEU A 95 15.89 0.95 0.09
C LEU A 95 16.36 -0.42 0.64
N GLY A 96 16.58 -1.40 -0.26
CA GLY A 96 17.18 -2.68 0.05
C GLY A 96 16.20 -3.67 0.67
N THR A 97 16.75 -4.64 1.41
CA THR A 97 15.95 -5.67 2.07
C THR A 97 15.27 -5.12 3.32
N VAL A 98 13.95 -5.24 3.37
CA VAL A 98 13.15 -4.91 4.55
C VAL A 98 13.27 -6.01 5.59
N PHE A 99 13.04 -7.26 5.16
CA PHE A 99 13.22 -8.46 5.98
C PHE A 99 13.36 -9.72 5.11
N THR A 100 13.79 -10.80 5.75
CA THR A 100 13.90 -12.13 5.14
C THR A 100 13.06 -13.13 5.94
N ILE A 101 12.26 -13.93 5.23
CA ILE A 101 11.42 -14.98 5.78
C ILE A 101 12.29 -16.24 5.99
N PRO A 102 12.51 -16.69 7.24
CA PRO A 102 13.36 -17.83 7.50
C PRO A 102 12.83 -19.12 6.86
N GLY A 103 13.71 -19.84 6.15
CA GLY A 103 13.38 -21.13 5.53
C GLY A 103 12.77 -21.04 4.13
N SER A 104 12.39 -19.85 3.66
CA SER A 104 11.96 -19.65 2.27
C SER A 104 13.15 -19.34 1.36
N SER A 105 13.19 -19.96 0.19
CA SER A 105 14.19 -19.71 -0.86
C SER A 105 13.64 -18.91 -2.04
N GLY A 106 12.38 -18.49 -1.97
CA GLY A 106 11.68 -17.79 -3.03
C GLY A 106 10.31 -17.35 -2.54
N LEU A 107 9.95 -16.10 -2.85
CA LEU A 107 8.66 -15.52 -2.48
C LEU A 107 7.87 -15.22 -3.75
N SER A 108 6.55 -15.37 -3.67
CA SER A 108 5.62 -15.07 -4.75
C SER A 108 4.92 -13.75 -4.48
N THR A 109 3.61 -13.75 -4.44
CA THR A 109 2.75 -12.60 -4.23
C THR A 109 2.96 -11.88 -2.89
N ILE A 110 2.56 -10.61 -2.85
CA ILE A 110 2.52 -9.80 -1.63
C ILE A 110 1.27 -8.92 -1.61
N ALA A 111 0.59 -8.83 -0.46
CA ALA A 111 -0.58 -7.96 -0.27
C ALA A 111 -0.47 -7.16 1.04
N TYR A 112 -1.27 -6.11 1.21
CA TYR A 112 -1.24 -5.24 2.40
C TYR A 112 -2.63 -4.95 2.98
N ASP A 113 -2.83 -5.19 4.28
CA ASP A 113 -4.14 -4.93 4.93
C ASP A 113 -4.30 -3.52 5.54
N GLY A 114 -3.35 -2.61 5.25
CA GLY A 114 -3.28 -1.31 5.93
C GLY A 114 -2.39 -1.30 7.18
N HIS A 115 -1.89 -2.46 7.63
CA HIS A 115 -1.01 -2.60 8.79
C HIS A 115 0.14 -3.58 8.57
N SER A 116 -0.11 -4.67 7.86
CA SER A 116 0.78 -5.82 7.72
C SER A 116 0.80 -6.32 6.28
N LEU A 117 1.95 -6.85 5.89
CA LEU A 117 2.17 -7.52 4.62
C LEU A 117 1.78 -8.99 4.75
N TYR A 118 1.14 -9.53 3.72
CA TYR A 118 0.90 -10.96 3.53
C TYR A 118 1.76 -11.40 2.36
N VAL A 119 2.65 -12.35 2.60
CA VAL A 119 3.69 -12.73 1.63
C VAL A 119 3.57 -14.21 1.30
N GLY A 120 3.34 -14.54 0.03
CA GLY A 120 3.25 -15.91 -0.46
C GLY A 120 4.60 -16.59 -0.57
N ASP A 121 4.63 -17.89 -0.25
CA ASP A 121 5.80 -18.74 -0.44
C ASP A 121 5.87 -19.30 -1.86
N TYR A 122 7.03 -19.19 -2.50
CA TYR A 122 7.27 -19.73 -3.84
C TYR A 122 8.11 -21.00 -3.84
N THR A 123 8.10 -21.77 -2.75
CA THR A 123 8.84 -23.05 -2.67
C THR A 123 7.96 -24.28 -2.93
N GLY A 124 6.74 -24.06 -3.45
CA GLY A 124 5.75 -25.09 -3.73
C GLY A 124 4.85 -25.42 -2.54
N THR A 125 4.81 -24.55 -1.52
CA THR A 125 3.86 -24.63 -0.41
C THR A 125 2.65 -23.72 -0.65
N ASN A 126 1.63 -23.84 0.18
CA ASN A 126 0.46 -22.94 0.22
C ASN A 126 0.55 -21.95 1.39
N ALA A 127 1.77 -21.69 1.87
CA ALA A 127 1.99 -20.83 3.02
C ALA A 127 1.93 -19.36 2.61
N VAL A 128 1.20 -18.57 3.40
CA VAL A 128 1.24 -17.11 3.36
C VAL A 128 1.68 -16.60 4.72
N TYR A 129 2.72 -15.77 4.74
CA TYR A 129 3.26 -15.24 5.98
C TYR A 129 2.81 -13.80 6.20
N LYS A 130 2.16 -13.54 7.34
CA LYS A 130 1.78 -12.21 7.78
C LYS A 130 2.91 -11.57 8.56
N TYR A 131 3.47 -10.47 8.05
CA TYR A 131 4.56 -9.71 8.66
C TYR A 131 4.16 -8.25 8.90
N SER A 132 4.63 -7.66 10.00
CA SER A 132 4.64 -6.19 10.10
C SER A 132 5.59 -5.59 9.05
N LEU A 133 5.41 -4.33 8.66
CA LEU A 133 6.40 -3.61 7.84
C LEU A 133 7.82 -3.61 8.45
N GLY A 134 7.94 -3.66 9.78
CA GLY A 134 9.23 -3.78 10.49
C GLY A 134 9.82 -5.21 10.53
N GLY A 135 9.31 -6.17 9.78
CA GLY A 135 9.89 -7.52 9.66
C GLY A 135 9.61 -8.48 10.81
N THR A 136 8.61 -8.23 11.65
CA THR A 136 8.17 -9.20 12.68
C THR A 136 7.08 -10.12 12.14
N LEU A 137 7.30 -11.44 12.20
CA LEU A 137 6.29 -12.45 11.87
C LEU A 137 5.13 -12.37 12.88
N GLN A 138 3.92 -12.22 12.36
CA GLN A 138 2.70 -12.16 13.16
C GLN A 138 1.91 -13.46 13.07
N GLN A 139 1.85 -14.07 11.88
CA GLN A 139 1.08 -15.28 11.64
C GLN A 139 1.58 -16.01 10.39
N THR A 140 1.44 -17.34 10.37
CA THR A 140 1.53 -18.15 9.16
C THR A 140 0.14 -18.70 8.84
N LEU A 141 -0.29 -18.50 7.61
CA LEU A 141 -1.55 -18.98 7.05
C LEU A 141 -1.27 -20.14 6.09
N HIS A 142 -2.27 -21.01 5.92
CA HIS A 142 -2.29 -22.03 4.88
C HIS A 142 -3.59 -21.89 4.12
N LEU A 143 -3.53 -21.33 2.92
CA LEU A 143 -4.71 -21.09 2.10
C LEU A 143 -5.07 -22.38 1.37
N ALA A 144 -6.28 -22.90 1.64
CA ALA A 144 -6.77 -24.12 1.00
C ALA A 144 -6.84 -23.92 -0.53
N ASN A 145 -6.85 -24.98 -1.35
CA ASN A 145 -6.92 -24.89 -2.82
C ASN A 145 -5.76 -24.18 -3.56
N CYS A 146 -4.93 -23.36 -2.90
CA CYS A 146 -3.60 -23.04 -3.42
C CYS A 146 -2.77 -24.33 -3.43
N THR A 147 -2.36 -24.75 -4.62
CA THR A 147 -1.64 -26.02 -4.85
C THR A 147 -0.12 -25.86 -4.84
N GLY A 148 0.37 -24.64 -4.61
CA GLY A 148 1.77 -24.25 -4.66
C GLY A 148 2.05 -23.26 -5.78
N PHE A 149 3.06 -22.41 -5.58
CA PHE A 149 3.46 -21.38 -6.54
C PHE A 149 2.30 -20.43 -6.90
N CYS A 150 1.47 -20.06 -5.92
CA CYS A 150 0.36 -19.14 -6.14
C CYS A 150 0.92 -17.71 -6.21
N ASP A 151 0.64 -17.02 -7.31
CA ASP A 151 1.35 -15.81 -7.74
C ASP A 151 0.51 -14.53 -7.61
N GLY A 152 -0.80 -14.63 -7.36
CA GLY A 152 -1.65 -13.48 -7.08
C GLY A 152 -2.42 -13.62 -5.77
N LEU A 153 -2.15 -12.71 -4.83
CA LEU A 153 -2.83 -12.53 -3.55
C LEU A 153 -3.17 -11.05 -3.39
N GLU A 154 -4.42 -10.75 -3.06
CA GLU A 154 -4.86 -9.38 -2.81
C GLU A 154 -5.63 -9.29 -1.50
N TYR A 155 -5.43 -8.20 -0.76
CA TYR A 155 -6.31 -7.82 0.33
C TYR A 155 -7.45 -6.95 -0.19
N ALA A 156 -8.69 -7.39 -0.01
CA ALA A 156 -9.85 -6.62 -0.41
C ALA A 156 -10.99 -6.74 0.61
N ASN A 157 -11.44 -5.60 1.14
CA ASN A 157 -12.60 -5.49 2.02
C ASN A 157 -12.58 -6.47 3.21
N GLY A 158 -11.42 -6.64 3.85
CA GLY A 158 -11.26 -7.52 5.02
C GLY A 158 -11.15 -9.01 4.68
N SER A 159 -10.86 -9.35 3.42
CA SER A 159 -10.63 -10.72 2.95
C SER A 159 -9.33 -10.79 2.16
N LEU A 160 -8.78 -11.99 2.06
CA LEU A 160 -7.71 -12.31 1.12
C LEU A 160 -8.31 -12.98 -0.11
N ILE A 161 -7.85 -12.62 -1.30
CA ILE A 161 -8.21 -13.25 -2.57
C ILE A 161 -6.94 -13.83 -3.17
N GLU A 162 -6.89 -15.12 -3.46
CA GLU A 162 -5.67 -15.79 -3.95
C GLU A 162 -5.97 -16.70 -5.14
N ASN A 163 -5.09 -16.75 -6.15
CA ASN A 163 -5.16 -17.74 -7.21
C ASN A 163 -4.69 -19.13 -6.75
N ARG A 164 -5.08 -20.19 -7.49
CA ARG A 164 -4.83 -21.58 -7.06
C ARG A 164 -3.46 -22.15 -7.44
N SER A 165 -2.73 -21.51 -8.34
CA SER A 165 -1.46 -22.00 -8.88
C SER A 165 -0.79 -20.95 -9.76
N ASP A 166 0.46 -21.21 -10.14
CA ASP A 166 1.15 -20.52 -11.23
C ASP A 166 0.30 -20.57 -12.51
N GLY A 167 -0.01 -19.39 -13.07
CA GLY A 167 -0.91 -19.23 -14.21
C GLY A 167 -2.35 -19.71 -14.00
N GLY A 168 -2.79 -19.97 -12.75
CA GLY A 168 -4.13 -20.46 -12.45
C GLY A 168 -5.21 -19.37 -12.58
N ASN A 169 -6.23 -19.60 -13.42
CA ASN A 169 -7.25 -18.58 -13.71
C ASN A 169 -8.41 -18.49 -12.68
N VAL A 170 -8.33 -19.23 -11.57
CA VAL A 170 -9.36 -19.26 -10.54
C VAL A 170 -8.80 -18.71 -9.24
N TYR A 171 -9.56 -17.79 -8.63
CA TYR A 171 -9.24 -17.18 -7.36
C TYR A 171 -10.31 -17.51 -6.32
N ASP A 172 -9.83 -17.82 -5.13
CA ASP A 172 -10.64 -18.13 -3.96
C ASP A 172 -10.58 -16.98 -2.95
N LYS A 173 -11.61 -16.89 -2.10
CA LYS A 173 -11.72 -15.85 -1.08
C LYS A 173 -11.61 -16.46 0.31
N TYR A 174 -10.77 -15.86 1.15
CA TYR A 174 -10.46 -16.31 2.51
C TYR A 174 -10.68 -15.19 3.53
N ASP A 175 -10.89 -15.58 4.78
CA ASP A 175 -10.76 -14.65 5.89
C ASP A 175 -9.28 -14.35 6.20
N LEU A 176 -9.03 -13.37 7.06
CA LEU A 176 -7.66 -12.99 7.46
C LEU A 176 -6.97 -14.03 8.35
N SER A 177 -7.66 -15.09 8.74
CA SER A 177 -7.11 -16.26 9.42
C SER A 177 -6.80 -17.41 8.45
N GLY A 178 -7.03 -17.21 7.14
CA GLY A 178 -6.74 -18.18 6.08
C GLY A 178 -7.84 -19.21 5.85
N ASN A 179 -9.01 -19.07 6.45
CA ASN A 179 -10.12 -20.00 6.21
C ASN A 179 -10.84 -19.65 4.90
N LEU A 180 -11.11 -20.65 4.06
CA LEU A 180 -11.86 -20.48 2.83
C LEU A 180 -13.31 -20.02 3.13
N ILE A 181 -13.67 -18.85 2.62
CA ILE A 181 -15.02 -18.28 2.69
C ILE A 181 -15.81 -18.66 1.44
N GLN A 182 -15.20 -18.49 0.27
CA GLN A 182 -15.85 -18.73 -1.01
C GLN A 182 -14.85 -19.28 -2.01
N SER A 183 -15.17 -20.46 -2.53
CA SER A 183 -14.48 -21.09 -3.66
C SER A 183 -14.90 -20.42 -4.97
N ASP A 184 -13.97 -20.32 -5.92
CA ASP A 184 -14.18 -19.83 -7.28
C ASP A 184 -14.82 -18.42 -7.29
N PHE A 185 -14.34 -17.54 -6.41
CA PHE A 185 -14.84 -16.17 -6.27
C PHE A 185 -14.64 -15.36 -7.54
N ILE A 186 -13.44 -15.43 -8.14
CA ILE A 186 -13.16 -14.90 -9.47
C ILE A 186 -12.70 -16.06 -10.37
N THR A 187 -13.22 -16.10 -11.59
CA THR A 187 -12.70 -16.97 -12.65
C THR A 187 -12.36 -16.11 -13.85
N SER A 188 -11.07 -15.94 -14.13
CA SER A 188 -10.60 -15.18 -15.28
C SER A 188 -10.93 -15.90 -16.59
N PRO A 189 -11.45 -15.20 -17.61
CA PRO A 189 -11.87 -15.81 -18.87
C PRO A 189 -10.70 -16.29 -19.73
N THR A 190 -9.46 -15.93 -19.41
CA THR A 190 -8.30 -16.09 -20.31
C THR A 190 -7.57 -17.43 -20.14
N GLY A 191 -8.04 -18.29 -19.24
CA GLY A 191 -7.46 -19.63 -18.99
C GLY A 191 -6.08 -19.61 -18.35
N SER A 192 -5.43 -18.45 -18.29
CA SER A 192 -4.20 -18.21 -17.55
C SER A 192 -4.23 -16.82 -16.92
N SER A 193 -4.10 -16.77 -15.61
CA SER A 193 -4.12 -15.53 -14.83
C SER A 193 -3.22 -15.69 -13.60
N THR A 194 -2.61 -14.60 -13.16
CA THR A 194 -1.65 -14.59 -12.03
C THR A 194 -2.02 -13.46 -11.09
N GLY A 195 -1.49 -12.27 -11.30
CA GLY A 195 -1.59 -11.15 -10.37
C GLY A 195 -3.01 -10.65 -10.18
N ILE A 196 -3.26 -10.05 -9.01
CA ILE A 196 -4.56 -9.46 -8.69
C ILE A 196 -4.38 -8.16 -7.89
N ALA A 197 -5.19 -7.15 -8.19
CA ALA A 197 -5.24 -5.91 -7.41
C ALA A 197 -6.69 -5.45 -7.22
N PHE A 198 -6.97 -4.68 -6.15
CA PHE A 198 -8.28 -4.12 -5.87
C PHE A 198 -8.23 -2.60 -5.65
N ASP A 199 -8.90 -1.82 -6.50
CA ASP A 199 -8.89 -0.34 -6.42
C ASP A 199 -9.90 0.26 -5.41
N GLY A 200 -10.57 -0.58 -4.64
CA GLY A 200 -11.69 -0.20 -3.78
C GLY A 200 -13.08 -0.42 -4.42
N THR A 201 -13.14 -0.63 -5.73
CA THR A 201 -14.37 -0.79 -6.52
C THR A 201 -14.34 -1.99 -7.46
N HIS A 202 -13.20 -2.28 -8.08
CA HIS A 202 -13.00 -3.34 -9.05
C HIS A 202 -11.76 -4.16 -8.70
N PHE A 203 -11.84 -5.44 -9.01
CA PHE A 203 -10.66 -6.30 -9.09
C PHE A 203 -10.08 -6.25 -10.50
N TYR A 204 -8.77 -6.32 -10.57
CA TYR A 204 -8.00 -6.47 -11.79
C TYR A 204 -7.21 -7.76 -11.67
N THR A 205 -7.34 -8.69 -12.62
CA THR A 205 -6.46 -9.86 -12.67
C THR A 205 -5.61 -9.82 -13.92
N ASP A 206 -4.33 -10.14 -13.81
CA ASP A 206 -3.44 -10.12 -14.96
C ASP A 206 -3.65 -11.32 -15.86
N ASP A 207 -3.65 -11.08 -17.17
CA ASP A 207 -3.58 -12.12 -18.18
C ASP A 207 -2.14 -12.29 -18.66
N VAL A 208 -1.38 -13.03 -17.85
CA VAL A 208 0.08 -13.19 -17.90
C VAL A 208 0.64 -13.57 -19.28
N PHE A 209 -0.09 -14.34 -20.08
CA PHE A 209 0.37 -14.83 -21.38
C PHE A 209 -0.21 -14.08 -22.59
N SER A 210 -1.09 -13.09 -22.37
CA SER A 210 -1.73 -12.33 -23.46
C SER A 210 -0.91 -11.21 -24.06
N GLY A 211 0.26 -10.91 -23.48
CA GLY A 211 1.10 -9.78 -23.90
C GLY A 211 0.68 -8.44 -23.29
N GLY A 212 0.07 -8.47 -22.09
CA GLY A 212 -0.18 -7.29 -21.26
C GLY A 212 -1.63 -6.84 -21.32
N SER A 213 -2.50 -7.50 -20.56
CA SER A 213 -3.85 -7.00 -20.32
C SER A 213 -4.37 -7.48 -18.99
N VAL A 214 -5.25 -6.68 -18.38
CA VAL A 214 -5.95 -7.07 -17.15
C VAL A 214 -7.42 -7.31 -17.43
N GLN A 215 -7.98 -8.33 -16.79
CA GLN A 215 -9.41 -8.58 -16.73
C GLN A 215 -9.98 -7.82 -15.54
N ILE A 216 -11.15 -7.22 -15.71
CA ILE A 216 -11.79 -6.34 -14.72
C ILE A 216 -13.02 -7.05 -14.17
N PHE A 217 -13.17 -7.07 -12.85
CA PHE A 217 -14.30 -7.67 -12.16
C PHE A 217 -14.92 -6.69 -11.17
N ASP A 218 -16.22 -6.83 -10.93
CA ASP A 218 -16.90 -6.10 -9.86
C ASP A 218 -16.52 -6.65 -8.47
N VAL A 219 -16.95 -5.96 -7.40
CA VAL A 219 -16.71 -6.37 -6.00
C VAL A 219 -17.24 -7.75 -5.63
N ASN A 220 -18.11 -8.36 -6.45
CA ASN A 220 -18.68 -9.68 -6.24
C ASN A 220 -17.98 -10.76 -7.07
N GLY A 221 -16.93 -10.40 -7.81
CA GLY A 221 -16.14 -11.31 -8.64
C GLY A 221 -16.73 -11.56 -10.04
N ASN A 222 -17.71 -10.77 -10.48
CA ASN A 222 -18.26 -10.91 -11.82
C ASN A 222 -17.40 -10.14 -12.84
N HIS A 223 -17.08 -10.77 -13.98
CA HIS A 223 -16.34 -10.12 -15.05
C HIS A 223 -17.13 -8.97 -15.67
N THR A 224 -16.50 -7.80 -15.79
CA THR A 224 -17.11 -6.56 -16.32
C THR A 224 -16.37 -5.98 -17.51
N GLY A 225 -15.13 -6.41 -17.79
CA GLY A 225 -14.39 -5.89 -18.92
C GLY A 225 -12.92 -6.30 -18.94
N GLN A 226 -12.16 -5.65 -19.82
CA GLN A 226 -10.72 -5.85 -19.98
C GLN A 226 -10.07 -4.52 -20.30
N LEU A 227 -8.83 -4.33 -19.85
CA LEU A 227 -7.96 -3.23 -20.23
C LEU A 227 -6.67 -3.79 -20.82
N ALA A 228 -6.36 -3.41 -22.05
CA ALA A 228 -5.08 -3.75 -22.67
C ALA A 228 -4.00 -2.75 -22.22
N PHE A 229 -2.88 -3.26 -21.73
CA PHE A 229 -1.69 -2.47 -21.50
C PHE A 229 -0.95 -2.21 -22.82
N THR A 230 -0.39 -1.02 -22.93
CA THR A 230 0.26 -0.52 -24.14
C THR A 230 1.55 0.19 -23.77
N GLY A 231 2.58 0.09 -24.61
CA GLY A 231 3.91 0.62 -24.32
C GLY A 231 5.01 -0.38 -24.67
N GLN A 232 6.20 -0.21 -24.09
CA GLN A 232 7.29 -1.19 -24.20
C GLN A 232 6.85 -2.57 -23.68
N ASN A 233 7.62 -3.59 -24.07
CA ASN A 233 7.33 -5.00 -23.85
C ASN A 233 6.79 -5.31 -22.43
N TYR A 234 5.67 -6.02 -22.40
CA TYR A 234 5.12 -6.67 -21.21
C TYR A 234 5.82 -8.03 -21.02
N TYR A 235 6.21 -8.37 -19.80
CA TYR A 235 7.13 -9.47 -19.52
C TYR A 235 6.59 -10.49 -18.51
N LEU A 236 5.32 -10.87 -18.62
CA LEU A 236 4.63 -11.81 -17.73
C LEU A 236 4.43 -11.20 -16.33
N GLY A 237 3.36 -10.41 -16.14
CA GLY A 237 3.04 -9.88 -14.81
C GLY A 237 2.63 -11.01 -13.88
N GLU A 238 3.32 -11.14 -12.76
CA GLU A 238 3.01 -12.17 -11.77
C GLU A 238 2.09 -11.63 -10.69
N ASP A 239 2.27 -10.36 -10.31
CA ASP A 239 1.42 -9.69 -9.33
C ASP A 239 1.09 -8.25 -9.73
N LEU A 240 0.02 -7.71 -9.14
CA LEU A 240 -0.48 -6.37 -9.42
C LEU A 240 -0.62 -5.58 -8.12
N SER A 241 -0.42 -4.26 -8.18
CA SER A 241 -0.76 -3.40 -7.05
C SER A 241 -1.31 -2.07 -7.49
N VAL A 242 -2.32 -1.61 -6.76
CA VAL A 242 -2.73 -0.20 -6.74
C VAL A 242 -2.15 0.49 -5.50
N ASN A 243 -2.28 1.82 -5.41
CA ASN A 243 -1.81 2.54 -4.23
C ASN A 243 -2.72 2.26 -3.01
N TYR A 244 -2.23 1.44 -2.09
CA TYR A 244 -2.96 1.07 -0.87
C TYR A 244 -3.22 2.26 0.06
N SER A 245 -2.41 3.33 0.01
CA SER A 245 -2.66 4.54 0.80
C SER A 245 -3.92 5.30 0.33
N VAL A 246 -4.38 5.02 -0.90
CA VAL A 246 -5.62 5.55 -1.46
C VAL A 246 -6.81 4.64 -1.16
N VAL A 247 -6.64 3.32 -1.35
CA VAL A 247 -7.70 2.32 -1.17
C VAL A 247 -8.04 2.08 0.31
N ILE A 248 -7.02 2.08 1.17
CA ILE A 248 -7.13 1.93 2.61
C ILE A 248 -6.66 3.24 3.27
N PRO A 249 -7.49 4.30 3.27
CA PRO A 249 -7.08 5.55 3.87
C PRO A 249 -6.82 5.34 5.36
N SER A 250 -5.63 5.75 5.80
CA SER A 250 -5.21 5.66 7.20
C SER A 250 -6.27 6.31 8.10
N THR A 251 -6.74 5.55 9.09
CA THR A 251 -7.61 6.10 10.14
C THR A 251 -6.82 6.85 11.20
N VAL A 252 -5.49 6.88 11.11
CA VAL A 252 -4.64 7.68 11.99
C VAL A 252 -4.75 9.14 11.55
N PRO A 253 -5.32 10.04 12.38
CA PRO A 253 -5.31 11.46 12.06
C PRO A 253 -3.85 11.89 11.88
N LEU A 254 -3.54 12.57 10.78
CA LEU A 254 -2.28 13.31 10.69
C LEU A 254 -2.16 14.14 11.98
N PRO A 255 -1.03 14.10 12.71
CA PRO A 255 -0.79 15.06 13.77
C PRO A 255 -1.08 16.43 13.16
N PRO A 256 -1.89 17.29 13.80
CA PRO A 256 -2.23 18.58 13.23
C PRO A 256 -0.91 19.26 12.89
N ALA A 257 -0.66 19.46 11.59
CA ALA A 257 0.50 20.19 11.13
C ALA A 257 0.43 21.55 11.84
N LEU A 258 1.31 21.77 12.81
CA LEU A 258 1.41 23.05 13.50
C LEU A 258 1.57 24.10 12.41
N PRO A 259 0.62 25.03 12.22
CA PRO A 259 0.82 26.11 11.28
C PRO A 259 1.95 26.97 11.84
N MET A 260 3.17 26.71 11.36
CA MET A 260 4.33 27.58 11.56
C MET A 260 4.19 28.84 10.70
N PHE A 261 3.13 29.60 10.92
CA PHE A 261 3.00 30.96 10.41
C PHE A 261 2.29 31.79 11.48
N GLY A 262 3.07 32.54 12.26
CA GLY A 262 2.51 33.57 13.15
C GLY A 262 3.18 33.78 14.51
N ALA A 263 4.49 33.57 14.68
CA ALA A 263 5.20 33.98 15.90
C ALA A 263 6.36 34.96 15.64
N ALA A 264 6.18 35.90 14.70
CA ALA A 264 7.19 36.90 14.36
C ALA A 264 6.78 38.36 14.66
N LEU A 265 5.74 38.60 15.48
CA LEU A 265 5.24 39.98 15.69
C LEU A 265 4.75 40.30 17.11
N LEU A 266 5.42 39.80 18.17
CA LEU A 266 5.23 40.32 19.54
C LEU A 266 6.52 40.33 20.40
N GLY A 267 7.70 40.35 19.76
CA GLY A 267 9.00 40.22 20.44
C GLY A 267 9.88 41.48 20.49
N LEU A 268 9.33 42.68 20.30
CA LEU A 268 10.08 43.95 20.41
C LEU A 268 9.30 44.93 21.29
N GLY A 269 9.34 44.72 22.60
CA GLY A 269 8.55 45.59 23.49
C GLY A 269 8.72 45.36 24.98
N ALA A 270 9.86 44.86 25.47
CA ALA A 270 10.27 45.04 26.86
C ALA A 270 11.67 44.46 27.05
N VAL A 271 12.62 45.29 27.47
CA VAL A 271 13.72 45.04 28.41
C VAL A 271 14.88 45.94 27.97
N GLY A 272 14.91 47.13 28.57
CA GLY A 272 16.00 48.08 28.40
C GLY A 272 16.01 49.04 29.59
N TYR A 273 17.01 48.86 30.44
CA TYR A 273 17.48 49.72 31.53
C TYR A 273 16.96 49.46 32.95
N GLY A 274 17.73 48.63 33.65
CA GLY A 274 17.83 48.64 35.10
C GLY A 274 19.09 47.91 35.56
N VAL A 275 20.02 48.65 36.16
CA VAL A 275 21.10 48.19 37.06
C VAL A 275 22.47 47.86 36.44
N LYS A 276 23.40 48.82 36.53
CA LYS A 276 24.86 48.55 36.61
C LYS A 276 25.38 48.81 38.04
N ARG A 277 25.66 47.69 38.70
CA ARG A 277 26.69 47.33 39.70
C ARG A 277 27.48 48.43 40.43
N LYS A 278 27.43 48.39 41.77
CA LYS A 278 28.52 48.82 42.66
C LYS A 278 29.61 47.74 42.68
N ALA A 279 30.86 48.12 42.43
CA ALA A 279 32.04 47.31 42.73
C ALA A 279 32.85 48.02 43.83
N LYS A 280 33.24 47.30 44.89
CA LYS A 280 34.25 47.77 45.85
C LYS A 280 34.89 46.60 46.60
N ALA A 281 36.22 46.48 46.48
CA ALA A 281 37.21 46.00 47.46
C ALA A 281 38.55 45.87 46.68
N ALA A 282 39.75 46.20 47.16
CA ALA A 282 40.25 46.77 48.40
C ALA A 282 41.66 47.37 48.12
N SER A 283 42.19 48.10 49.10
CA SER A 283 43.42 48.92 49.10
C SER A 283 44.74 48.12 49.24
N ILE A 284 45.86 48.77 48.89
CA ILE A 284 47.25 48.77 49.42
C ILE A 284 48.19 48.99 48.21
N ALA A 285 49.14 49.93 48.12
CA ALA A 285 49.92 50.71 49.09
C ALA A 285 50.03 52.19 48.69
#